data_AF-A0A939XVB6-F1
#
_entry.id   AF-A0A939XVB6-F1
#
_cell.length_a   1.000
_cell.length_b   1.000
_cell.length_c   1.000
_cell.angle_alpha   90.00
_cell.angle_beta   90.00
_cell.angle_gamma   90.00
#
_symmetry.space_group_name_H-M   'P 1'
#
loop_
_entity.id
_entity.type
_entity.pdbx_description
1 polymer ?
#
loop_
_entity_poly.entity_id
_entity_poly.type
_entity_poly.pdbx_seq_one_letter_code
_entity_poly.pdbx_strand_id
1 'polypeptide(L)'
;MLFGDAPSRVRRITQKNDVIISTVRTYLKEVALIEQNGLIVSTGFDVLTPKRNICSKFLYYLCICDFFISNVESKSLGVSYPAITEYNIGCLLIPTPLSPSRPPLPPTWTRKPRTSMPSLKNAKLR
;
A
#
# COMPACT_ATOMS: atom_id res chain seq x y z
N MET A 1 3.34 14.25 40.15
CA MET A 1 2.17 13.36 40.13
C MET A 1 2.15 12.64 38.78
N LEU A 2 2.57 11.37 38.77
CA LEU A 2 2.52 10.49 37.61
C LEU A 2 1.07 9.99 37.48
N PHE A 3 0.40 10.33 36.38
CA PHE A 3 -0.85 9.68 36.03
C PHE A 3 -0.56 8.21 35.71
N GLY A 4 -0.91 7.35 36.67
CA GLY A 4 -0.85 5.91 36.57
C GLY A 4 -1.89 5.36 35.59
N ASP A 5 -1.54 4.21 35.02
CA ASP A 5 -2.43 3.28 34.34
C ASP A 5 -3.29 3.87 33.22
N ALA A 6 -2.60 4.33 32.17
CA ALA A 6 -3.18 4.23 30.84
C ALA A 6 -3.62 2.77 30.63
N PRO A 7 -4.87 2.52 30.21
CA PRO A 7 -5.44 1.18 30.19
C PRO A 7 -4.53 0.26 29.38
N SER A 8 -4.41 -1.00 29.80
CA SER A 8 -3.58 -2.09 29.25
C SER A 8 -3.72 -2.39 27.74
N ARG A 9 -4.48 -1.55 27.03
CA ARG A 9 -4.76 -1.49 25.60
C ARG A 9 -4.04 -0.33 24.88
N VAL A 10 -3.18 0.41 25.56
CA VAL A 10 -2.26 1.39 24.95
C VAL A 10 -0.91 0.70 24.77
N ARG A 11 -0.59 0.27 23.54
CA ARG A 11 0.56 -0.63 23.28
C ARG A 11 1.60 -0.10 22.30
N ARG A 12 1.39 1.04 21.64
CA ARG A 12 2.33 1.53 20.61
C ARG A 12 2.58 3.02 20.71
N ILE A 13 3.86 3.37 20.85
CA ILE A 13 4.39 4.74 20.73
C ILE A 13 4.82 4.92 19.28
N THR A 14 4.22 5.88 18.58
CA THR A 14 4.58 6.18 17.19
C THR A 14 5.68 7.23 17.11
N GLN A 15 6.39 7.20 15.98
CA GLN A 15 7.37 8.20 15.59
C GLN A 15 6.85 9.03 14.42
N LYS A 16 7.43 10.21 14.28
CA LYS A 16 7.20 11.10 13.15
C LYS A 16 7.53 10.35 11.87
N ASN A 17 6.64 10.50 10.90
CA ASN A 17 6.65 9.85 9.60
C ASN A 17 6.22 8.38 9.57
N ASP A 18 5.72 7.83 10.68
CA ASP A 18 5.00 6.56 10.66
C ASP A 18 3.63 6.73 9.99
N VAL A 19 3.09 5.62 9.47
CA VAL A 19 1.74 5.56 8.94
C VAL A 19 0.95 4.58 9.79
N ILE A 20 -0.24 4.97 10.21
CA ILE A 20 -1.15 4.10 10.95
C ILE A 20 -2.30 3.66 10.06
N ILE A 21 -2.74 2.41 10.24
CA ILE A 21 -3.87 1.83 9.52
C ILE A 21 -4.80 1.11 10.48
N SER A 22 -6.12 1.27 10.30
CA SER A 22 -7.10 0.52 11.07
C SER A 22 -7.09 -0.96 10.67
N THR A 23 -6.91 -1.84 11.64
CA THR A 23 -7.01 -3.31 11.47
C THR A 23 -8.46 -3.79 11.43
N VAL A 24 -9.38 -2.86 11.66
CA VAL A 24 -10.81 -3.05 11.86
C VAL A 24 -11.54 -2.36 10.72
N ARG A 25 -12.54 -3.03 10.12
CA ARG A 25 -13.34 -2.47 9.00
C ARG A 25 -12.43 -1.84 7.93
N THR A 26 -11.48 -2.64 7.46
CA THR A 26 -10.40 -2.22 6.55
C THR A 26 -10.90 -1.51 5.28
N TYR A 27 -12.16 -1.74 4.89
CA TYR A 27 -12.85 -1.06 3.79
C TYR A 27 -13.01 0.46 3.99
N LEU A 28 -13.01 0.96 5.24
CA LEU A 28 -13.14 2.40 5.54
C LEU A 28 -11.88 3.20 5.18
N LYS A 29 -10.77 2.52 4.89
CA LYS A 29 -9.49 3.16 4.52
C LYS A 29 -9.02 4.17 5.56
N GLU A 30 -9.26 3.88 6.83
CA GLU A 30 -8.80 4.71 7.95
C GLU A 30 -7.27 4.59 8.07
N VAL A 31 -6.59 5.47 7.35
CA VAL A 31 -5.14 5.57 7.28
C VAL A 31 -4.76 7.00 7.66
N ALA A 32 -3.75 7.17 8.50
CA ALA A 32 -3.23 8.49 8.85
C ALA A 32 -1.70 8.51 8.83
N LEU A 33 -1.14 9.65 8.45
CA LEU A 33 0.30 9.91 8.55
C LEU A 33 0.59 10.63 9.86
N ILE A 34 1.56 10.12 10.61
CA ILE A 34 1.96 10.66 11.91
C ILE A 34 2.97 11.80 11.71
N GLU A 35 2.60 13.01 12.12
CA GLU A 35 3.47 14.19 12.00
C GLU A 35 4.29 14.47 13.28
N GLN A 36 3.87 13.92 14.42
CA GLN A 36 4.45 14.18 15.73
C GLN A 36 4.92 12.89 16.41
N ASN A 37 6.05 12.96 17.12
CA ASN A 37 6.56 11.87 17.94
C ASN A 37 5.72 11.66 19.20
N GLY A 38 5.68 10.43 19.71
CA GLY A 38 5.13 10.15 21.02
C GLY A 38 3.61 10.08 21.06
N LEU A 39 2.95 9.93 19.91
CA LEU A 39 1.52 9.68 19.89
C LEU A 39 1.24 8.23 20.34
N ILE A 40 0.20 8.11 21.14
CA ILE A 40 -0.31 6.84 21.64
C ILE A 40 -1.43 6.40 20.71
N VAL A 41 -1.31 5.18 20.19
CA VAL A 41 -2.29 4.61 19.27
C VAL A 41 -3.01 3.43 19.91
N SER A 42 -4.32 3.34 19.65
CA SER A 42 -5.19 2.26 20.12
C SER A 42 -4.80 0.92 19.48
N THR A 43 -5.06 -0.19 20.16
CA THR A 43 -4.82 -1.56 19.66
C THR A 43 -5.58 -1.92 18.38
N GLY A 44 -6.58 -1.12 17.99
CA GLY A 44 -7.29 -1.30 16.72
C GLY A 44 -6.51 -0.83 15.50
N PHE A 45 -5.35 -0.19 15.68
CA PHE A 45 -4.51 0.26 14.58
C PHE A 45 -3.16 -0.47 14.58
N ASP A 46 -2.68 -0.70 13.37
CA ASP A 46 -1.33 -1.16 13.11
C ASP A 46 -0.43 0.03 12.74
N VAL A 47 0.83 -0.03 13.16
CA VAL A 47 1.82 1.04 12.94
C VAL A 47 2.83 0.56 11.91
N LEU A 48 2.85 1.23 10.76
CA LEU A 48 3.75 0.95 9.65
C LEU A 48 4.88 1.97 9.64
N THR A 49 6.06 1.53 10.08
CA THR A 49 7.27 2.35 10.02
C THR A 49 7.96 2.19 8.66
N PRO A 50 8.10 3.29 7.88
CA PRO A 50 8.75 3.23 6.58
C PRO A 50 10.25 2.94 6.71
N LYS A 51 10.77 2.06 5.85
CA LYS A 51 12.22 1.83 5.75
C LYS A 51 12.92 3.05 5.13
N ARG A 52 14.23 3.20 5.37
CA ARG A 52 15.05 4.35 4.92
C ARG A 52 14.91 4.72 3.43
N ASN A 53 14.53 3.79 2.57
CA ASN A 53 14.41 3.99 1.13
C ASN A 53 12.97 4.30 0.67
N ILE A 54 12.01 4.41 1.60
CA ILE A 54 10.59 4.60 1.30
C ILE A 54 10.15 5.95 1.88
N CYS A 55 9.55 6.79 1.05
CA CYS A 55 8.94 8.03 1.50
C CYS A 55 7.63 7.72 2.25
N SER A 56 7.43 8.32 3.42
CA SER A 56 6.24 8.09 4.24
C SER A 56 4.95 8.50 3.55
N LYS A 57 4.99 9.58 2.76
CA LYS A 57 3.85 9.98 1.91
C LYS A 57 3.51 8.92 0.87
N PHE A 58 4.53 8.28 0.28
CA PHE A 58 4.31 7.19 -0.65
C PHE A 58 3.65 5.99 0.05
N LEU A 59 4.12 5.63 1.24
CA LEU A 59 3.53 4.54 2.02
C LEU A 59 2.06 4.85 2.40
N TYR A 60 1.77 6.09 2.79
CA TYR A 60 0.40 6.56 3.04
C TYR A 60 -0.50 6.41 1.81
N TYR A 61 -0.07 6.89 0.64
CA TYR A 61 -0.85 6.75 -0.60
C TYR A 61 -1.01 5.28 -1.03
N LEU A 62 0.00 4.46 -0.79
CA LEU A 62 -0.05 3.02 -1.05
C LEU A 62 -1.12 2.36 -0.19
N CYS A 63 -1.20 2.69 1.09
CA CYS A 63 -2.21 2.15 2.01
C CYS A 63 -3.65 2.56 1.64
N ILE A 64 -3.85 3.69 0.94
CA ILE A 64 -5.17 4.17 0.50
C ILE A 64 -5.56 3.63 -0.88
N CYS A 65 -4.60 3.08 -1.62
CA CYS A 65 -4.83 2.51 -2.94
C CYS A 65 -5.76 1.30 -2.88
N ASP A 66 -6.73 1.24 -3.81
CA ASP A 66 -7.69 0.13 -3.90
C ASP A 66 -7.01 -1.24 -4.03
N PHE A 67 -5.85 -1.29 -4.71
CA PHE A 67 -5.07 -2.52 -4.82
C PHE A 67 -4.63 -3.03 -3.44
N PHE A 68 -4.16 -2.13 -2.57
CA PHE A 68 -3.74 -2.50 -1.22
C PHE A 68 -4.93 -2.93 -0.38
N ILE A 69 -6.02 -2.16 -0.42
CA ILE A 69 -7.24 -2.45 0.37
C ILE A 69 -7.88 -3.75 -0.06
N SER A 70 -7.98 -4.03 -1.36
CA SER A 70 -8.48 -5.31 -1.86
C SER A 70 -7.62 -6.50 -1.39
N ASN A 71 -6.30 -6.32 -1.32
CA ASN A 71 -5.37 -7.34 -0.81
C ASN A 71 -5.46 -7.51 0.72
N VAL A 72 -5.79 -6.43 1.45
CA VAL A 72 -6.08 -6.47 2.88
C VAL A 72 -7.42 -7.18 3.13
N GLU A 73 -8.47 -6.83 2.39
CA GLU A 73 -9.80 -7.44 2.48
C GLU A 73 -9.76 -8.93 2.17
N SER A 74 -9.02 -9.35 1.14
CA SER A 74 -8.89 -10.77 0.79
C SER A 74 -8.20 -11.62 1.86
N LYS A 75 -7.37 -11.00 2.71
CA LYS A 75 -6.69 -11.63 3.85
C LYS A 75 -7.38 -11.37 5.19
N SER A 76 -8.46 -10.60 5.19
CA SER A 76 -9.23 -10.29 6.38
C SER A 76 -10.17 -11.45 6.73
N LEU A 77 -10.46 -11.61 8.02
CA LEU A 77 -11.37 -12.63 8.53
C LEU A 77 -12.68 -11.97 8.96
N GLY A 78 -13.80 -12.59 8.56
CA GLY A 78 -15.16 -12.15 8.92
C GLY A 78 -15.88 -11.40 7.79
N VAL A 79 -17.15 -11.74 7.59
CA VAL A 79 -17.99 -11.19 6.50
C VAL A 79 -18.59 -9.83 6.86
N SER A 80 -19.05 -9.66 8.11
CA SER A 80 -19.73 -8.44 8.57
C SER A 80 -18.79 -7.42 9.25
N TYR A 81 -17.61 -7.86 9.67
CA TYR A 81 -16.60 -7.01 10.34
C TYR A 81 -15.21 -7.55 10.01
N PRO A 82 -14.72 -7.32 8.79
CA PRO A 82 -13.42 -7.80 8.38
C PRO A 82 -12.34 -7.24 9.30
N ALA A 83 -11.61 -8.14 9.93
CA ALA A 83 -10.46 -7.83 10.76
C ALA A 83 -9.22 -8.51 10.20
N ILE A 84 -8.10 -7.79 10.17
CA ILE A 84 -6.82 -8.31 9.69
C ILE A 84 -5.81 -8.35 10.82
N THR A 85 -4.96 -9.38 10.84
CA THR A 85 -3.86 -9.48 11.80
C THR A 85 -2.64 -8.70 11.31
N GLU A 86 -1.86 -8.18 12.24
CA GLU A 86 -0.60 -7.46 11.97
C GLU A 86 0.38 -8.30 11.14
N TYR A 87 0.42 -9.61 11.40
CA TYR A 87 1.21 -10.56 10.61
C TYR A 87 0.79 -10.56 9.14
N ASN A 88 -0.51 -10.60 8.85
CA ASN A 88 -1.01 -10.60 7.48
C ASN A 88 -0.70 -9.28 6.77
N ILE A 89 -0.76 -8.14 7.48
CA ILE A 89 -0.36 -6.83 6.97
C ILE A 89 1.13 -6.83 6.61
N GLY A 90 1.99 -7.34 7.50
CA GLY A 90 3.43 -7.44 7.27
C GLY A 90 3.82 -8.36 6.10
N CYS A 91 2.99 -9.35 5.77
CA CYS A 91 3.15 -10.24 4.63
C CYS A 91 2.55 -9.71 3.31
N LEU A 92 2.01 -8.48 3.28
CA LEU A 92 1.52 -7.89 2.03
C LEU A 92 2.69 -7.50 1.12
N LEU A 93 2.64 -7.98 -0.12
CA LEU A 93 3.56 -7.54 -1.17
C LEU A 93 3.18 -6.11 -1.58
N ILE A 94 4.10 -5.18 -1.36
CA ILE A 94 3.95 -3.78 -1.76
C ILE A 94 4.88 -3.47 -2.93
N PRO A 95 4.41 -2.74 -3.95
CA PRO A 95 5.28 -2.23 -4.99
C PRO A 95 6.26 -1.23 -4.38
N THR A 96 7.55 -1.59 -4.36
CA THR A 96 8.61 -0.67 -3.95
C THR A 96 8.95 0.26 -5.11
N PRO A 97 9.08 1.58 -4.89
CA PRO A 97 9.60 2.46 -5.92
C PRO A 97 11.01 1.98 -6.29
N LEU A 98 11.31 1.97 -7.59
CA LEU A 98 12.61 1.57 -8.10
C LEU A 98 13.67 2.42 -7.39
N SER A 99 14.57 1.78 -6.64
CA SER A 99 15.78 2.44 -6.16
C SER A 99 16.48 3.08 -7.36
N PRO A 100 16.99 4.32 -7.27
CA PRO A 100 17.67 4.98 -8.38
C PRO A 100 18.87 4.17 -8.93
N SER A 101 19.37 3.21 -8.14
CA SER A 101 20.43 2.27 -8.53
C SER A 101 19.98 1.11 -9.44
N ARG A 102 18.67 0.89 -9.64
CA ARG A 102 18.17 -0.19 -10.51
C ARG A 102 17.92 0.37 -11.91
N PRO A 103 18.51 -0.20 -12.97
CA PRO A 103 18.26 0.26 -14.33
C PRO A 103 16.77 0.18 -14.65
N PRO A 104 16.23 1.11 -15.47
CA PRO A 104 14.84 1.11 -15.87
C PRO A 104 14.50 -0.25 -16.51
N LEU A 105 13.44 -0.90 -16.02
CA LEU A 105 12.91 -2.09 -16.66
C LEU A 105 12.41 -1.69 -18.05
N PRO A 106 12.65 -2.51 -19.10
CA PRO A 106 12.08 -2.24 -20.40
C PRO A 106 10.55 -2.17 -20.29
N PRO A 107 9.88 -1.24 -21.01
CA PRO A 107 8.43 -1.17 -21.01
C PRO A 107 7.86 -2.51 -21.50
N THR A 108 6.99 -3.13 -20.70
CA THR A 108 6.30 -4.38 -21.04
C THR A 108 5.25 -4.21 -22.14
N TRP A 109 4.95 -2.97 -22.50
CA TRP A 109 4.03 -2.63 -23.58
C TRP A 109 4.83 -2.01 -24.74
N THR A 110 4.89 -2.71 -25.86
CA THR A 110 5.21 -2.09 -27.14
C THR A 110 3.87 -1.76 -27.81
N ARG A 111 3.66 -0.50 -28.19
CA ARG A 111 2.60 -0.18 -29.17
C ARG A 111 2.95 -0.99 -30.41
N LYS A 112 2.15 -2.01 -30.76
CA LYS A 112 2.26 -2.57 -32.11
C LYS A 112 2.04 -1.41 -33.08
N PRO A 113 2.98 -1.11 -33.98
CA PRO A 113 2.72 -0.14 -35.02
C PRO A 113 1.48 -0.62 -35.76
N ARG A 114 0.52 0.28 -35.97
CA ARG A 114 -0.65 0.04 -36.82
C ARG A 114 -0.10 -0.20 -38.22
N THR A 115 0.16 -1.45 -38.57
CA THR A 115 0.56 -1.83 -39.92
C THR A 115 -0.54 -1.36 -40.85
N SER A 116 -0.24 -0.34 -41.65
CA SER A 116 -1.03 -0.02 -42.85
C SER A 116 -1.07 -1.29 -43.70
N MET A 117 -2.28 -1.72 -44.08
CA MET A 117 -2.46 -2.84 -45.00
C MET A 117 -1.56 -2.69 -46.23
N PRO A 118 -0.89 -3.75 -46.70
CA PRO A 118 -0.21 -3.69 -47.98
C PRO A 118 -1.28 -3.50 -49.08
N SER A 119 -1.16 -2.40 -49.82
CA SER A 119 -1.98 -2.11 -50.98
C SER A 119 -1.81 -3.24 -52.00
N LEU A 120 -2.86 -4.03 -52.25
CA LEU A 120 -2.96 -4.90 -53.41
C LEU A 120 -3.02 -4.03 -54.67
N LYS A 121 -1.85 -3.65 -55.17
CA LYS A 121 -1.69 -3.21 -56.56
C LYS A 121 -0.61 -4.10 -57.17
N ASN A 122 -1.04 -4.84 -58.20
CA ASN A 122 -0.28 -5.69 -59.13
C ASN A 122 -0.53 -7.19 -59.01
N ALA A 123 -1.77 -7.61 -59.28
CA ALA A 123 -2.01 -8.90 -59.93
C ALA A 123 -2.20 -8.63 -61.43
N LYS A 124 -1.14 -8.97 -62.17
CA LYS A 124 -0.97 -8.90 -63.62
C LYS A 124 -2.03 -9.79 -64.28
N LEU A 125 -2.92 -9.21 -65.09
CA LEU A 125 -3.69 -9.96 -66.08
C LEU A 125 -2.71 -10.41 -67.19
N ARG A 126 -2.56 -11.71 -67.35
CA ARG A 126 -2.08 -12.38 -68.55
C ARG A 126 -3.07 -13.50 -68.87
#